data_AF-A0A7R9MT32-F1
#
_entry.id   AF-A0A7R9MT32-F1
#
_cell.length_a   1.000
_cell.length_b   1.000
_cell.length_c   1.000
_cell.angle_alpha   90.00
_cell.angle_beta   90.00
_cell.angle_gamma   90.00
#
_symmetry.space_group_name_H-M   'P 1'
#
loop_
_entity.id
_entity.type
_entity.pdbx_description
1 polymer ?
#
loop_
_entity_poly.entity_id
_entity_poly.type
_entity_poly.pdbx_seq_one_letter_code
_entity_poly.pdbx_strand_id
1 'polypeptide(L)'
;MAFKAKAQSLGVNYIKSEIIGFNIKNTGQTDSNGNDVQTCNEVIIRESDGTEKCVTFGTGIVCCGAYSGLIARYLGYGSHKSGVRSVALPIEPRYVYVIHCNDGPNSESPLMFDTSGVYIRPEGKGGNYLCSRCPEESEEPNVDSLEVDESFFECKSSVEILIMTISIGAQGLVVTAFKWHRQSDRQSWN
;
A
#
# COMPACT_ATOMS: atom_id res chain seq x y z
N MET A 1 -5.67 17.28 -5.40
CA MET A 1 -4.58 18.26 -5.21
C MET A 1 -4.84 19.35 -4.16
N ALA A 2 -5.99 19.34 -3.45
CA ALA A 2 -6.33 20.44 -2.53
C ALA A 2 -5.39 20.58 -1.32
N PHE A 3 -4.96 19.47 -0.70
CA PHE A 3 -4.13 19.52 0.52
C PHE A 3 -2.74 20.12 0.32
N LYS A 4 -2.04 19.73 -0.75
CA LYS A 4 -0.71 20.26 -1.08
C LYS A 4 -0.74 21.77 -1.32
N ALA A 5 -1.69 22.23 -2.14
CA ALA A 5 -1.84 23.65 -2.43
C ALA A 5 -2.16 24.47 -1.16
N LYS A 6 -3.03 23.94 -0.28
CA LYS A 6 -3.33 24.61 0.99
C LYS A 6 -2.10 24.68 1.90
N ALA A 7 -1.34 23.60 2.05
CA ALA A 7 -0.12 23.59 2.84
C ALA A 7 0.93 24.59 2.31
N GLN A 8 1.12 24.66 0.98
CA GLN A 8 1.99 25.67 0.36
C GLN A 8 1.53 27.10 0.69
N SER A 9 0.22 27.37 0.65
CA SER A 9 -0.33 28.69 1.03
C SER A 9 -0.09 29.06 2.51
N LEU A 10 0.18 28.07 3.36
CA LEU A 10 0.52 28.26 4.78
C LEU A 10 2.04 28.33 5.02
N GLY A 11 2.86 28.35 3.96
CA GLY A 11 4.32 28.46 4.06
C GLY A 11 5.05 27.13 4.19
N VAL A 12 4.42 25.99 3.88
CA VAL A 12 5.10 24.69 3.88
C VAL A 12 6.06 24.57 2.69
N ASN A 13 7.32 24.28 2.97
CA ASN A 13 8.35 24.00 1.98
C ASN A 13 8.33 22.52 1.58
N TYR A 14 8.30 22.26 0.28
CA TYR A 14 8.36 20.90 -0.28
C TYR A 14 9.72 20.68 -0.93
N ILE A 15 10.41 19.62 -0.51
CA ILE A 15 11.67 19.18 -1.09
C ILE A 15 11.38 17.85 -1.81
N LYS A 16 11.72 17.78 -3.10
CA LYS A 16 11.63 16.55 -3.88
C LYS A 16 13.00 15.89 -3.89
N SER A 17 13.20 14.96 -2.97
CA SER A 17 14.47 14.25 -2.79
C SER A 17 14.20 12.85 -2.23
N GLU A 18 15.16 11.96 -2.38
CA GLU A 18 15.15 10.62 -1.79
C GLU A 18 15.78 10.67 -0.39
N ILE A 19 15.22 9.94 0.58
CA ILE A 19 15.86 9.77 1.90
C ILE A 19 16.77 8.56 1.82
N ILE A 20 18.06 8.76 2.12
CA ILE A 20 19.06 7.69 2.07
C ILE A 20 19.51 7.24 3.46
N GLY A 21 19.18 8.00 4.51
CA GLY A 21 19.51 7.63 5.87
C GLY A 21 19.28 8.74 6.89
N PHE A 22 19.68 8.46 8.12
CA PHE A 22 19.56 9.37 9.26
C PHE A 22 20.87 9.43 10.04
N ASN A 23 21.20 10.60 10.58
CA ASN A 23 22.30 10.71 11.52
C ASN A 23 21.77 10.49 12.94
N ILE A 24 22.12 9.34 13.53
CA ILE A 24 21.71 8.95 14.88
C ILE A 24 22.88 9.21 15.82
N LYS A 25 22.64 10.02 16.85
CA LYS A 25 23.65 10.40 17.85
C LYS A 25 23.34 9.70 19.16
N ASN A 26 24.36 9.07 19.75
CA ASN A 26 24.29 8.57 21.13
C ASN A 26 24.44 9.76 22.08
N THR A 27 23.52 9.87 23.04
CA THR A 27 23.52 10.96 24.03
C THR A 27 24.52 10.69 25.17
N GLY A 28 25.10 9.48 25.22
CA GLY A 28 25.95 9.02 26.32
C GLY A 28 25.16 8.78 27.63
N GLN A 29 23.83 8.85 27.56
CA GLN A 29 22.93 8.52 28.65
C GLN A 29 22.32 7.14 28.41
N THR A 30 21.93 6.50 29.50
CA THR A 30 21.32 5.18 29.49
C THR A 30 19.91 5.28 30.07
N ASP A 31 18.94 4.61 29.45
CA ASP A 31 17.58 4.54 29.96
C ASP A 31 17.50 3.67 31.24
N SER A 32 16.32 3.64 31.87
CA SER A 32 16.07 2.83 33.08
C SER A 32 16.30 1.32 32.88
N ASN A 33 16.40 0.87 31.63
CA ASN A 33 16.57 -0.52 31.23
C ASN A 33 18.02 -0.83 30.78
N GLY A 34 18.94 0.11 30.88
CA GLY A 34 20.33 -0.11 30.48
C GLY A 34 20.63 0.10 29.00
N ASN A 35 19.70 0.64 28.20
CA ASN A 35 19.93 0.90 26.77
C ASN A 35 20.41 2.34 26.53
N ASP A 36 21.30 2.52 25.54
CA ASP A 36 21.78 3.85 25.15
C ASP A 36 20.65 4.71 24.59
N VAL A 37 20.54 5.93 25.11
CA VAL A 37 19.58 6.93 24.63
C VAL A 37 20.12 7.55 23.35
N GLN A 38 19.44 7.24 22.24
CA GLN A 38 19.75 7.74 20.91
C GLN A 38 18.80 8.85 20.49
N THR A 39 19.36 9.93 19.92
CA THR A 39 18.61 11.03 19.32
C THR A 39 18.86 11.09 17.82
N CYS A 40 17.88 11.59 17.08
CA CYS A 40 18.00 11.82 15.65
C CYS A 40 17.35 13.14 15.31
N ASN A 41 18.14 14.05 14.74
CA ASN A 41 17.72 15.40 14.38
C ASN A 41 18.16 15.77 12.96
N GLU A 42 18.75 14.83 12.22
CA GLU A 42 19.25 15.07 10.87
C GLU A 42 18.87 13.91 9.97
N VAL A 43 18.26 14.23 8.84
CA VAL A 43 17.96 13.29 7.75
C VAL A 43 18.90 13.58 6.59
N ILE A 44 19.41 12.52 5.97
CA ILE A 44 20.28 12.61 4.81
C ILE A 44 19.39 12.39 3.59
N ILE A 45 19.36 13.38 2.71
CA ILE A 45 18.61 13.36 1.46
C ILE A 45 19.55 13.38 0.26
N ARG A 46 19.13 12.72 -0.81
CA ARG A 46 19.77 12.75 -2.12
C ARG A 46 18.88 13.49 -3.11
N GLU A 47 19.41 14.55 -3.70
CA GLU A 47 18.75 15.32 -4.75
C GLU A 47 18.92 14.64 -6.12
N SER A 48 18.14 15.08 -7.11
CA SER A 48 18.14 14.50 -8.46
C SER A 48 19.47 14.66 -9.21
N ASP A 49 20.32 15.59 -8.78
CA ASP A 49 21.67 15.79 -9.29
C ASP A 49 22.70 14.82 -8.67
N GLY A 50 22.27 13.96 -7.73
CA GLY A 50 23.12 13.05 -6.98
C GLY A 50 23.78 13.69 -5.75
N THR A 51 23.56 14.98 -5.49
CA THR A 51 24.11 15.68 -4.33
C THR A 51 23.42 15.19 -3.06
N GLU A 52 24.22 14.86 -2.05
CA GLU A 52 23.74 14.48 -0.73
C GLU A 52 23.74 15.70 0.21
N LYS A 53 22.62 15.93 0.90
CA LYS A 53 22.46 17.04 1.86
C LYS A 53 21.88 16.53 3.16
N CYS A 54 22.29 17.14 4.26
CA CYS A 54 21.70 16.91 5.57
C CYS A 54 20.65 17.99 5.87
N VAL A 55 19.44 17.56 6.23
CA VAL A 55 18.37 18.45 6.66
C VAL A 55 18.12 18.22 8.15
N THR A 56 18.18 19.30 8.93
CA THR A 56 17.96 19.24 10.37
C THR A 56 16.48 19.43 10.70
N PHE A 57 16.01 18.77 11.76
CA PHE A 57 14.63 18.87 12.22
C PHE A 57 14.52 18.77 13.75
N GLY A 58 13.47 19.39 14.29
CA GLY A 58 13.10 19.25 15.70
C GLY A 58 12.22 18.02 15.96
N THR A 59 11.23 17.79 15.09
CA THR A 59 10.32 16.63 15.16
C THR A 59 10.13 16.06 13.76
N GLY A 60 10.40 14.75 13.62
CA GLY A 60 10.17 14.03 12.38
C GLY A 60 8.83 13.29 12.41
N ILE A 61 8.07 13.35 11.31
CA ILE A 61 6.86 12.56 11.12
C ILE A 61 7.09 11.67 9.89
N VAL A 62 6.99 10.36 10.07
CA VAL A 62 7.16 9.39 8.98
C VAL A 62 5.82 9.17 8.29
N CYS A 63 5.72 9.58 7.04
CA CYS A 63 4.51 9.46 6.21
C CYS A 63 4.82 8.77 4.87
N CYS A 64 5.66 7.73 4.89
CA CYS A 64 6.23 7.12 3.69
C CYS A 64 5.40 5.95 3.11
N GLY A 65 4.15 5.77 3.56
CA GLY A 65 3.28 4.68 3.08
C GLY A 65 3.94 3.31 3.29
N ALA A 66 3.97 2.48 2.24
CA ALA A 66 4.63 1.17 2.25
C ALA A 66 6.13 1.24 2.59
N TYR A 67 6.81 2.35 2.27
CA TYR A 67 8.22 2.53 2.59
C TYR A 67 8.48 2.95 4.05
N SER A 68 7.44 3.12 4.87
CA SER A 68 7.63 3.48 6.27
C SER A 68 8.43 2.42 7.03
N GLY A 69 8.31 1.14 6.66
CA GLY A 69 9.15 0.07 7.20
C GLY A 69 10.63 0.28 6.90
N LEU A 70 10.98 0.67 5.67
CA LEU A 70 12.36 0.99 5.27
C LEU A 70 12.92 2.18 6.06
N ILE A 71 12.13 3.26 6.20
CA ILE A 71 12.52 4.44 6.98
C ILE A 71 12.75 4.09 8.46
N ALA A 72 11.89 3.24 9.04
CA ALA A 72 12.07 2.75 10.40
C ALA A 72 13.38 1.94 10.54
N ARG A 73 13.73 1.12 9.55
CA ARG A 73 15.01 0.39 9.53
C ARG A 73 16.21 1.35 9.49
N TYR A 74 16.16 2.43 8.72
CA TYR A 74 17.21 3.46 8.75
C TYR A 74 17.34 4.15 10.12
N LEU A 75 16.27 4.19 10.91
CA LEU A 75 16.27 4.66 12.29
C LEU A 75 16.68 3.57 13.31
N GLY A 76 17.04 2.37 12.85
CA GLY A 76 17.50 1.26 13.65
C GLY A 76 16.40 0.37 14.25
N TYR A 77 15.14 0.54 13.84
CA TYR A 77 14.06 -0.36 14.26
C TYR A 77 14.25 -1.76 13.67
N GLY A 78 14.07 -2.79 14.51
CA GLY A 78 14.25 -4.20 14.15
C GLY A 78 15.70 -4.70 14.17
N SER A 79 16.68 -3.81 14.39
CA SER A 79 18.11 -4.18 14.44
C SER A 79 18.68 -4.27 15.85
N HIS A 80 17.97 -3.75 16.86
CA HIS A 80 18.43 -3.77 18.25
C HIS A 80 18.03 -5.06 18.96
N LYS A 81 18.88 -5.55 19.87
CA LYS A 81 18.58 -6.74 20.67
C LYS A 81 17.52 -6.49 21.77
N SER A 82 17.41 -5.25 22.22
CA SER A 82 16.54 -4.83 23.33
C SER A 82 16.08 -3.38 23.15
N GLY A 83 15.06 -2.98 23.93
CA GLY A 83 14.53 -1.62 23.91
C GLY A 83 13.46 -1.38 22.83
N VAL A 84 12.97 -0.14 22.74
CA VAL A 84 11.83 0.22 21.86
C VAL A 84 12.11 0.06 20.36
N ARG A 85 13.38 -0.05 19.96
CA ARG A 85 13.81 -0.26 18.57
C ARG A 85 14.13 -1.72 18.26
N SER A 86 13.88 -2.66 19.18
CA SER A 86 14.11 -4.09 18.90
C SER A 86 13.08 -4.67 17.92
N VAL A 87 11.89 -4.08 17.87
CA VAL A 87 10.80 -4.52 17.00
C VAL A 87 10.82 -3.74 15.69
N ALA A 88 10.76 -4.45 14.57
CA ALA A 88 10.62 -3.85 13.26
C ALA A 88 9.20 -3.28 13.08
N LEU A 89 9.07 -2.22 12.30
CA LEU A 89 7.75 -1.66 11.96
C LEU A 89 7.05 -2.61 10.97
N PRO A 90 5.87 -3.18 11.30
CA PRO A 90 5.21 -4.20 10.49
C PRO A 90 4.40 -3.57 9.36
N ILE A 91 5.10 -2.87 8.45
CA ILE A 91 4.51 -2.22 7.28
C ILE A 91 5.17 -2.77 6.02
N GLU A 92 4.34 -3.38 5.19
CA GLU A 92 4.73 -4.01 3.93
C GLU A 92 3.77 -3.57 2.81
N PRO A 93 4.24 -3.45 1.56
CA PRO A 93 3.39 -3.10 0.43
C PRO A 93 2.29 -4.14 0.20
N ARG A 94 1.11 -3.67 -0.21
CA ARG A 94 0.01 -4.51 -0.68
C ARG A 94 -0.33 -4.17 -2.12
N TYR A 95 -0.57 -5.19 -2.92
CA TYR A 95 -0.84 -5.03 -4.35
C TYR A 95 -2.35 -4.89 -4.60
N VAL A 96 -2.71 -3.94 -5.46
CA VAL A 96 -4.08 -3.72 -5.94
C VAL A 96 -4.00 -3.53 -7.44
N TYR A 97 -4.88 -4.20 -8.18
CA TYR A 97 -4.91 -4.22 -9.64
C TYR A 97 -6.16 -3.53 -10.13
N VAL A 98 -6.09 -2.95 -11.32
CA VAL A 98 -7.28 -2.50 -12.05
C VAL A 98 -7.59 -3.54 -13.12
N ILE A 99 -8.74 -4.18 -13.02
CA ILE A 99 -9.29 -5.03 -14.07
C ILE A 99 -10.32 -4.26 -14.87
N HIS A 100 -10.35 -4.49 -16.17
CA HIS A 100 -11.35 -3.93 -17.06
C HIS A 100 -12.33 -5.02 -17.49
N CYS A 101 -13.62 -4.80 -17.26
CA CYS A 101 -14.69 -5.72 -17.62
C CYS A 101 -15.90 -4.92 -18.14
N ASN A 102 -16.10 -4.98 -19.46
CA ASN A 102 -17.18 -4.30 -20.15
C ASN A 102 -18.57 -4.77 -19.69
N ASP A 103 -18.72 -6.08 -19.46
CA ASP A 103 -19.97 -6.70 -19.01
C ASP A 103 -20.06 -6.80 -17.48
N GLY A 104 -19.19 -6.09 -16.77
CA GLY A 104 -19.13 -6.12 -15.31
C GLY A 104 -20.26 -5.32 -14.64
N PRO A 105 -20.43 -5.48 -13.33
CA PRO A 105 -21.46 -4.80 -12.55
C PRO A 105 -21.29 -3.28 -12.57
N ASN A 106 -22.40 -2.53 -12.59
CA ASN A 106 -22.36 -1.08 -12.80
C ASN A 106 -21.48 -0.33 -11.76
N SER A 107 -21.14 0.93 -12.07
CA SER A 107 -20.36 1.79 -11.18
C SER A 107 -21.02 2.10 -9.83
N GLU A 108 -22.31 1.79 -9.67
CA GLU A 108 -23.06 1.95 -8.42
C GLU A 108 -22.94 0.71 -7.51
N SER A 109 -22.30 -0.35 -7.99
CA SER A 109 -22.11 -1.56 -7.20
C SER A 109 -21.22 -1.27 -6.00
N PRO A 110 -21.56 -1.85 -4.82
CA PRO A 110 -20.77 -1.63 -3.62
C PRO A 110 -19.38 -2.27 -3.76
N LEU A 111 -18.52 -2.05 -2.77
CA LEU A 111 -17.36 -2.91 -2.57
C LEU A 111 -17.84 -4.34 -2.28
N MET A 112 -17.41 -5.28 -3.10
CA MET A 112 -17.80 -6.69 -3.01
C MET A 112 -16.63 -7.51 -2.47
N PHE A 113 -16.95 -8.47 -1.62
CA PHE A 113 -16.00 -9.43 -1.07
C PHE A 113 -16.45 -10.84 -1.44
N ASP A 114 -15.50 -11.66 -1.84
CA ASP A 114 -15.70 -13.10 -2.01
C ASP A 114 -15.16 -13.87 -0.79
N THR A 115 -15.71 -15.06 -0.58
CA THR A 115 -15.26 -16.02 0.44
C THR A 115 -13.82 -16.50 0.23
N SER A 116 -13.25 -16.37 -0.98
CA SER A 116 -11.83 -16.64 -1.24
C SER A 116 -10.88 -15.53 -0.76
N GLY A 117 -11.38 -14.47 -0.12
CA GLY A 117 -10.57 -13.31 0.30
C GLY A 117 -10.24 -12.33 -0.82
N VAL A 118 -10.86 -12.47 -1.99
CA VAL A 118 -10.80 -11.48 -3.08
C VAL A 118 -11.83 -10.39 -2.83
N TYR A 119 -11.48 -9.13 -3.10
CA TYR A 119 -12.46 -8.05 -3.15
C TYR A 119 -12.41 -7.33 -4.49
N ILE A 120 -13.54 -6.73 -4.86
CA ILE A 120 -13.71 -5.93 -6.07
C ILE A 120 -14.41 -4.62 -5.73
N ARG A 121 -13.80 -3.50 -6.12
CA ARG A 121 -14.34 -2.15 -5.97
C ARG A 121 -14.49 -1.51 -7.35
N PRO A 122 -15.71 -1.17 -7.80
CA PRO A 122 -15.87 -0.38 -9.01
C PRO A 122 -15.08 0.94 -8.94
N GLU A 123 -14.43 1.30 -10.03
CA GLU A 123 -13.61 2.50 -10.17
C GLU A 123 -14.10 3.31 -11.36
N GLY A 124 -14.62 4.51 -11.08
CA GLY A 124 -15.10 5.43 -12.11
C GLY A 124 -16.28 4.90 -12.94
N LYS A 125 -16.42 5.46 -14.15
CA LYS A 125 -17.37 5.01 -15.17
C LYS A 125 -16.57 4.38 -16.30
N GLY A 126 -16.96 3.18 -16.76
CA GLY A 126 -16.28 2.49 -17.86
C GLY A 126 -15.76 1.10 -17.53
N GLY A 127 -16.40 0.37 -16.60
CA GLY A 127 -16.09 -1.04 -16.37
C GLY A 127 -14.71 -1.31 -15.79
N ASN A 128 -14.10 -0.35 -15.09
CA ASN A 128 -12.88 -0.58 -14.34
C ASN A 128 -13.21 -0.98 -12.90
N TYR A 129 -12.47 -1.94 -12.36
CA TYR A 129 -12.60 -2.36 -10.98
C TYR A 129 -11.23 -2.53 -10.36
N LEU A 130 -11.07 -2.01 -9.15
CA LEU A 130 -9.94 -2.36 -8.32
C LEU A 130 -10.18 -3.73 -7.69
N CYS A 131 -9.24 -4.63 -7.87
CA CYS A 131 -9.26 -5.94 -7.25
C CYS A 131 -7.97 -6.20 -6.47
N SER A 132 -8.09 -6.94 -5.39
CA SER A 132 -6.96 -7.48 -4.65
C SER A 132 -7.39 -8.76 -3.94
N ARG A 133 -6.40 -9.53 -3.49
CA ARG A 133 -6.57 -10.78 -2.76
C ARG A 133 -5.89 -10.61 -1.41
N CYS A 134 -6.51 -11.10 -0.35
CA CYS A 134 -5.86 -11.34 0.92
C CYS A 134 -5.40 -12.81 0.95
N PRO A 135 -4.18 -13.11 0.50
CA PRO A 135 -3.66 -14.49 0.52
C PRO A 135 -3.39 -14.94 1.96
N GLU A 136 -3.18 -16.25 2.14
CA GLU A 136 -2.57 -16.80 3.35
C GLU A 136 -1.09 -16.38 3.42
N GLU A 137 -0.48 -16.38 4.61
CA GLU A 137 0.92 -15.96 4.84
C GLU A 137 1.91 -16.70 3.93
N SER A 138 1.69 -17.99 3.68
CA SER A 138 2.53 -18.81 2.80
C SER A 138 2.41 -18.47 1.31
N GLU A 139 1.33 -17.80 0.93
CA GLU A 139 1.03 -17.43 -0.44
C GLU A 139 1.36 -15.96 -0.73
N GLU A 140 1.77 -15.17 0.27
CA GLU A 140 2.10 -13.76 0.09
C GLU A 140 3.22 -13.57 -0.96
N PRO A 141 3.04 -12.63 -1.90
CA PRO A 141 4.04 -12.36 -2.92
C PRO A 141 5.26 -11.67 -2.28
N ASN A 142 6.41 -11.76 -2.93
CA ASN A 142 7.61 -11.07 -2.46
C ASN A 142 7.35 -9.54 -2.35
N VAL A 143 7.79 -8.94 -1.24
CA VAL A 143 7.57 -7.54 -0.89
C VAL A 143 8.79 -6.64 -1.10
N ASP A 144 9.91 -7.19 -1.61
CA ASP A 144 11.17 -6.48 -1.78
C ASP A 144 11.15 -5.52 -2.98
N SER A 145 10.24 -5.76 -3.93
CA SER A 145 10.00 -4.91 -5.10
C SER A 145 8.54 -4.50 -5.16
N LEU A 146 8.23 -3.36 -5.78
CA LEU A 146 6.84 -3.03 -6.15
C LEU A 146 6.46 -3.64 -7.51
N GLU A 147 7.34 -4.44 -8.09
CA GLU A 147 7.05 -5.19 -9.31
C GLU A 147 5.96 -6.22 -9.05
N VAL A 148 5.02 -6.20 -9.97
CA VAL A 148 3.74 -6.89 -9.89
C VAL A 148 3.95 -8.31 -10.42
N ASP A 149 3.86 -9.30 -9.54
CA ASP A 149 3.76 -10.70 -9.98
C ASP A 149 2.36 -10.94 -10.56
N GLU A 150 2.26 -10.98 -11.89
CA GLU A 150 1.00 -11.25 -12.58
C GLU A 150 0.47 -12.66 -12.29
N SER A 151 1.36 -13.62 -11.96
CA SER A 151 1.01 -15.02 -11.68
C SER A 151 0.34 -15.23 -10.33
N PHE A 152 0.56 -14.31 -9.36
CA PHE A 152 -0.10 -14.33 -8.06
C PHE A 152 -1.63 -14.21 -8.17
N PHE A 153 -2.14 -13.63 -9.26
CA PHE A 153 -3.59 -13.56 -9.59
C PHE A 153 -4.02 -14.54 -10.69
N GLU A 154 -3.11 -15.29 -11.32
CA GLU A 154 -3.44 -16.39 -12.24
C GLU A 154 -3.96 -17.65 -11.51
N CYS A 155 -4.59 -17.46 -10.33
CA CYS A 155 -4.95 -18.53 -9.42
C CYS A 155 -5.65 -19.69 -10.15
N LYS A 156 -5.05 -20.88 -10.01
CA LYS A 156 -5.69 -22.18 -10.22
C LYS A 156 -7.10 -22.12 -9.64
N SER A 157 -8.07 -22.51 -10.46
CA SER A 157 -9.50 -22.68 -10.14
C SER A 157 -10.29 -21.38 -10.25
N SER A 158 -11.10 -21.32 -11.31
CA SER A 158 -12.34 -20.57 -11.46
C SER A 158 -12.80 -19.82 -10.21
N VAL A 159 -12.43 -18.53 -10.10
CA VAL A 159 -12.99 -17.65 -9.08
C VAL A 159 -14.46 -17.40 -9.47
N GLU A 160 -15.38 -18.13 -8.85
CA GLU A 160 -16.82 -17.93 -9.04
C GLU A 160 -17.28 -16.76 -8.18
N ILE A 161 -17.23 -15.54 -8.72
CA ILE A 161 -17.76 -14.38 -8.01
C ILE A 161 -19.27 -14.35 -8.23
N LEU A 162 -20.02 -14.71 -7.19
CA LEU A 162 -21.48 -14.53 -7.15
C LEU A 162 -21.78 -13.10 -6.69
N ILE A 163 -22.11 -12.23 -7.64
CA ILE A 163 -22.48 -10.85 -7.34
C ILE A 163 -23.99 -10.78 -7.25
N MET A 164 -24.51 -10.61 -6.03
CA MET A 164 -25.93 -10.44 -5.78
C MET A 164 -26.23 -8.95 -5.61
N THR A 165 -26.75 -8.33 -6.67
CA THR A 165 -27.17 -6.93 -6.64
C THR A 165 -28.63 -6.88 -6.25
N ILE A 166 -28.95 -6.12 -5.20
CA ILE A 166 -30.32 -5.87 -4.76
C ILE A 166 -30.68 -4.45 -5.20
N SER A 167 -31.64 -4.31 -6.10
CA SER A 167 -32.19 -3.01 -6.51
C SER A 167 -33.66 -2.93 -6.12
N ILE A 168 -34.08 -1.81 -5.52
CA ILE A 168 -35.47 -1.54 -5.16
C ILE A 168 -36.05 -0.62 -6.25
N GLY A 169 -36.90 -1.18 -7.11
CA GLY A 169 -37.61 -0.44 -8.14
C GLY A 169 -39.06 -0.14 -7.74
N ALA A 170 -39.74 0.71 -8.52
CA ALA A 170 -41.17 1.04 -8.32
C ALA A 170 -42.13 -0.17 -8.40
N GLN A 171 -41.65 -1.31 -8.90
CA GLN A 171 -42.40 -2.56 -9.08
C GLN A 171 -42.04 -3.63 -8.02
N GLY A 172 -41.13 -3.33 -7.07
CA GLY A 172 -40.69 -4.26 -6.01
C GLY A 172 -39.18 -4.52 -5.97
N LEU A 173 -38.77 -5.48 -5.13
CA LEU A 173 -37.39 -5.93 -4.95
C LEU A 173 -36.94 -6.75 -6.17
N VAL A 174 -35.92 -6.28 -6.89
CA VAL A 174 -35.28 -7.04 -7.97
C VAL A 174 -33.92 -7.50 -7.50
N VAL A 175 -33.74 -8.82 -7.46
CA VAL A 175 -32.46 -9.47 -7.14
C VAL A 175 -31.86 -9.94 -8.45
N THR A 176 -30.72 -9.36 -8.85
CA THR A 176 -29.97 -9.81 -10.02
C THR A 176 -28.68 -10.45 -9.56
N ALA A 177 -28.57 -11.76 -9.77
CA ALA A 177 -27.36 -12.53 -9.49
C ALA A 177 -26.56 -12.70 -10.79
N PHE A 178 -25.31 -12.24 -10.77
CA PHE A 178 -24.36 -12.49 -11.84
C PHE A 178 -23.40 -13.59 -11.40
N LYS A 179 -23.27 -14.64 -12.22
CA LYS A 179 -22.22 -15.64 -12.08
C LYS A 179 -21.11 -15.26 -13.06
N TRP A 180 -20.00 -14.75 -12.55
CA TRP A 180 -18.83 -14.49 -13.38
C TRP A 180 -17.99 -15.77 -13.52
N HIS A 181 -17.66 -16.13 -14.76
CA HIS A 181 -16.71 -17.21 -15.07
C HIS A 181 -15.64 -16.64 -16.01
N ARG A 182 -14.38 -16.58 -15.58
CA ARG A 182 -13.27 -16.24 -16.48
C ARG A 182 -13.15 -17.35 -17.53
N GLN A 183 -13.49 -17.06 -18.78
CA GLN A 183 -13.25 -17.98 -19.88
C GLN A 183 -11.75 -17.98 -20.19
N SER A 184 -11.09 -19.10 -19.92
CA SER A 184 -9.69 -19.33 -20.26
C SER A 184 -9.58 -19.59 -21.77
N ASP A 185 -9.77 -18.57 -22.59
CA ASP A 185 -9.42 -18.64 -24.00
C ASP A 185 -8.24 -17.71 -24.27
N ARG A 186 -7.03 -18.27 -24.15
CA ARG A 186 -5.86 -17.72 -24.85
C ARG A 186 -6.10 -17.90 -26.35
N GLN A 187 -6.73 -16.93 -27.01
CA GLN A 187 -6.52 -16.78 -28.44
C GLN A 187 -5.16 -16.10 -28.65
N SER A 188 -4.21 -16.89 -29.13
CA SER A 188 -2.94 -16.42 -29.68
C SER A 188 -3.21 -15.40 -30.78
N TRP A 189 -2.70 -14.19 -30.61
CA TRP A 189 -2.56 -13.24 -31.70
C TRP A 189 -1.35 -13.67 -32.53
N ASN A 190 -1.60 -14.26 -33.71
CA ASN A 190 -0.70 -14.24 -34.85
C ASN A 190 -1.24 -13.21 -35.85
#